data_AF-A0A2P6NB28-F1
#
_entry.id   AF-A0A2P6NB28-F1
#
_cell.length_a   1.000
_cell.length_b   1.000
_cell.length_c   1.000
_cell.angle_alpha   90.00
_cell.angle_beta   90.00
_cell.angle_gamma   90.00
#
_symmetry.space_group_name_H-M   'P 1'
#
loop_
_entity.id
_entity.type
_entity.pdbx_description
1 polymer ?
#
loop_
_entity_poly.entity_id
_entity_poly.type
_entity_poly.pdbx_seq_one_letter_code
_entity_poly.pdbx_strand_id
1 'polypeptide(L)'
;MVTGYSPGDFRTFRCDMILPISRSYVTEALFGATAALKNDWDFCSVSSECANNCCSKEYSDDGRPKCTPGSSQCIKGGSNPPSGQLGPVNDVDVAAFMKSSYKKIGLQRPDGGSDGDYFKSCGKTAGPNGQQCLWFTVKSTQHTGEGHNGELGRPRTEVLIYDYTAKDGETWNFQWNFFIPSNFPATGDWCHIHQLIAQGGPALTHSIRQNAFGVESKKLPQGGGSGKNYLSVPNDKIFGRWINANETVTFGKRFKLVLKSGDQVLANVDQPFFPGTSTKYQFKMGTYNNNGDFGTRSVAFTLPTIKKM
;
A
#
# COMPACT_ATOMS: atom_id res chain seq x y z
N MET A 1 -4.78 9.48 65.14
CA MET A 1 -5.57 10.54 64.47
C MET A 1 -4.58 11.57 63.94
N VAL A 2 -4.39 11.60 62.62
CA VAL A 2 -3.35 12.38 61.95
C VAL A 2 -4.01 13.46 61.09
N THR A 3 -3.80 14.70 61.52
CA THR A 3 -3.68 16.00 60.83
C THR A 3 -4.33 16.24 59.46
N GLY A 4 -5.31 17.15 59.47
CA GLY A 4 -5.36 18.44 58.73
C GLY A 4 -4.76 18.58 57.33
N TYR A 5 -5.64 18.90 56.37
CA TYR A 5 -5.30 19.47 55.05
C TYR A 5 -5.75 20.94 54.99
N SER A 6 -4.87 21.83 54.53
CA SER A 6 -5.16 23.23 54.20
C SER A 6 -5.00 23.43 52.68
N PRO A 7 -5.89 24.14 51.98
CA PRO A 7 -5.75 24.44 50.56
C PRO A 7 -5.00 25.78 50.37
N GLY A 8 -3.98 25.77 49.53
CA GLY A 8 -3.19 26.96 49.19
C GLY A 8 -3.14 27.20 47.67
N ASP A 9 -3.60 28.40 47.30
CA ASP A 9 -3.19 29.27 46.18
C ASP A 9 -2.94 28.70 44.78
N PHE A 10 -3.89 28.96 43.88
CA PHE A 10 -3.66 29.06 42.45
C PHE A 10 -3.03 30.42 42.10
N ARG A 11 -1.73 30.44 41.81
CA ARG A 11 -1.08 31.57 41.14
C ARG A 11 -1.16 31.42 39.63
N THR A 12 -1.70 32.44 39.01
CA THR A 12 -1.83 32.63 37.57
C THR A 12 -0.44 32.88 36.95
N PHE A 13 0.03 31.97 36.10
CA PHE A 13 1.20 32.22 35.25
C PHE A 13 0.75 32.96 33.98
N ARG A 14 1.20 34.21 33.81
CA ARG A 14 1.21 34.91 32.52
C ARG A 14 2.49 34.52 31.78
N CYS A 15 2.34 33.94 30.60
CA CYS A 15 3.42 33.81 29.63
C CYS A 15 3.24 34.89 28.56
N ASP A 16 3.93 36.03 28.71
CA ASP A 16 4.14 36.96 27.62
C ASP A 16 5.27 36.39 26.73
N MET A 17 4.89 35.86 25.57
CA MET A 17 5.81 35.34 24.56
C MET A 17 5.93 36.38 23.44
N ILE A 18 6.99 37.17 23.49
CA ILE A 18 7.40 38.08 22.42
C ILE A 18 8.04 37.24 21.31
N LEU A 19 7.40 37.17 20.14
CA LEU A 19 7.97 36.56 18.93
C LEU A 19 8.71 37.61 18.09
N PRO A 20 9.97 37.38 17.69
CA PRO A 20 10.58 38.13 16.60
C PRO A 20 10.09 37.58 15.25
N ILE A 21 9.51 38.46 14.44
CA ILE A 21 9.16 38.21 13.04
C ILE A 21 10.47 38.19 12.23
N SER A 22 11.01 37.00 11.97
CA SER A 22 12.02 36.82 10.93
C SER A 22 11.33 36.39 9.63
N ARG A 23 11.27 37.29 8.65
CA ARG A 23 10.91 37.00 7.25
C ARG A 23 11.97 36.06 6.66
N SER A 24 11.64 34.78 6.56
CA SER A 24 12.36 33.83 5.71
C SER A 24 11.68 33.76 4.35
N TYR A 25 12.38 34.20 3.31
CA TYR A 25 11.99 33.98 1.92
C TYR A 25 12.15 32.49 1.61
N VAL A 26 11.03 31.76 1.51
CA VAL A 26 11.03 30.40 0.96
C VAL A 26 10.92 30.54 -0.55
N THR A 27 12.05 30.43 -1.24
CA THR A 27 12.10 30.26 -2.69
C THR A 27 11.77 28.79 -2.98
N GLU A 28 10.50 28.48 -3.21
CA GLU A 28 10.08 27.18 -3.72
C GLU A 28 10.56 27.05 -5.17
N ALA A 29 11.67 26.34 -5.37
CA ALA A 29 12.05 25.84 -6.68
C ALA A 29 11.22 24.58 -6.99
N LEU A 30 10.01 24.79 -7.50
CA LEU A 30 9.20 23.77 -8.17
C LEU A 30 9.91 23.35 -9.47
N PHE A 31 10.83 22.39 -9.36
CA PHE A 31 11.31 21.63 -10.52
C PHE A 31 10.21 20.64 -10.94
N GLY A 32 9.15 21.18 -11.55
CA GLY A 32 8.20 20.38 -12.31
C GLY A 32 8.93 19.82 -13.52
N ALA A 33 9.31 18.55 -13.48
CA ALA A 33 9.71 17.83 -14.67
C ALA A 33 8.50 17.75 -15.60
N THR A 34 8.33 18.74 -16.48
CA THR A 34 7.39 18.66 -17.59
C THR A 34 7.91 17.56 -18.50
N ALA A 35 7.33 16.36 -18.39
CA ALA A 35 7.53 15.33 -19.40
C ALA A 35 7.15 15.96 -20.75
N ALA A 36 8.07 15.97 -21.70
CA ALA A 36 7.79 16.47 -23.04
C ALA A 36 6.63 15.65 -23.62
N LEU A 37 5.54 16.33 -24.00
CA LEU A 37 4.42 15.71 -24.67
C LEU A 37 4.86 15.17 -26.02
N LYS A 38 4.39 13.99 -26.37
CA LYS A 38 4.63 13.34 -27.66
C LYS A 38 3.88 14.07 -28.77
N ASN A 39 4.47 14.09 -29.96
CA ASN A 39 3.88 14.71 -31.13
C ASN A 39 2.83 13.78 -31.76
N ASP A 40 2.10 14.30 -32.73
CA ASP A 40 1.15 13.52 -33.48
C ASP A 40 1.83 12.32 -34.16
N TRP A 41 1.14 11.19 -34.17
CA TRP A 41 1.58 9.90 -34.72
C TRP A 41 2.69 9.19 -33.95
N ASP A 42 3.18 9.76 -32.85
CA ASP A 42 4.05 9.04 -31.93
C ASP A 42 3.28 7.95 -31.18
N PHE A 43 3.95 6.81 -30.93
CA PHE A 43 3.38 5.74 -30.12
C PHE A 43 3.07 6.23 -28.71
N CYS A 44 1.89 5.88 -28.21
CA CYS A 44 1.44 6.29 -26.89
C CYS A 44 0.79 5.12 -26.15
N SER A 45 0.76 5.21 -24.82
CA SER A 45 0.04 4.26 -23.96
C SER A 45 -1.19 4.87 -23.32
N VAL A 46 -1.20 6.19 -23.10
CA VAL A 46 -2.29 6.96 -22.51
C VAL A 46 -2.40 8.32 -23.19
N SER A 47 -3.61 8.87 -23.25
CA SER A 47 -3.88 10.16 -23.92
C SER A 47 -3.11 11.35 -23.35
N SER A 48 -2.73 11.31 -22.06
CA SER A 48 -1.92 12.37 -21.43
C SER A 48 -0.46 12.39 -21.86
N GLU A 49 0.02 11.38 -22.61
CA GLU A 49 1.35 11.42 -23.23
C GLU A 49 1.36 12.30 -24.49
N CYS A 50 0.21 12.65 -25.06
CA CYS A 50 0.08 13.27 -26.37
C CYS A 50 -0.20 14.76 -26.28
N ALA A 51 0.42 15.57 -27.14
CA ALA A 51 0.13 17.01 -27.24
C ALA A 51 -1.33 17.30 -27.58
N ASN A 52 -1.97 16.42 -28.35
CA ASN A 52 -3.38 16.48 -28.72
C ASN A 52 -4.35 15.87 -27.69
N ASN A 53 -3.84 15.40 -26.54
CA ASN A 53 -4.61 14.70 -25.50
C ASN A 53 -5.41 13.48 -26.01
N CYS A 54 -4.96 12.82 -27.07
CA CYS A 54 -5.67 11.68 -27.66
C CYS A 54 -4.71 10.59 -28.15
N CYS A 55 -4.64 9.51 -27.39
CA CYS A 55 -3.95 8.29 -27.77
C CYS A 55 -4.97 7.30 -28.36
N SER A 56 -4.92 6.98 -29.66
CA SER A 56 -5.96 6.20 -30.34
C SER A 56 -5.38 5.23 -31.37
N LYS A 57 -6.16 4.21 -31.72
CA LYS A 57 -5.87 3.29 -32.83
C LYS A 57 -6.75 3.54 -34.06
N GLU A 58 -7.66 4.53 -34.00
CA GLU A 58 -8.67 4.80 -35.03
C GLU A 58 -8.06 5.01 -36.41
N TYR A 59 -6.84 5.59 -36.46
CA TYR A 59 -6.14 5.89 -37.71
C TYR A 59 -4.71 5.30 -37.76
N SER A 60 -4.43 4.24 -36.99
CA SER A 60 -3.12 3.59 -37.04
C SER A 60 -3.15 2.30 -37.85
N ASP A 61 -2.40 2.26 -38.95
CA ASP A 61 -2.33 1.12 -39.88
C ASP A 61 -1.67 -0.14 -39.27
N ASP A 62 -0.91 0.02 -38.18
CA ASP A 62 -0.22 -1.06 -37.49
C ASP A 62 -1.02 -1.66 -36.32
N GLY A 63 -2.24 -1.19 -36.10
CA GLY A 63 -3.11 -1.60 -34.99
C GLY A 63 -2.62 -1.17 -33.60
N ARG A 64 -1.57 -0.36 -33.51
CA ARG A 64 -1.01 0.15 -32.24
C ARG A 64 -1.49 1.59 -31.98
N PRO A 65 -1.71 1.96 -30.72
CA PRO A 65 -2.17 3.30 -30.40
C PRO A 65 -1.07 4.36 -30.60
N LYS A 66 -1.46 5.48 -31.23
CA LYS A 66 -0.63 6.66 -31.51
C LYS A 66 -1.35 7.94 -31.09
N CYS A 67 -0.59 9.00 -30.86
CA CYS A 67 -1.13 10.32 -30.59
C CYS A 67 -1.87 10.83 -31.83
N THR A 68 -3.19 10.71 -31.88
CA THR A 68 -3.94 10.84 -33.13
C THR A 68 -4.85 12.07 -33.12
N PRO A 69 -4.55 13.11 -33.92
CA PRO A 69 -5.36 14.32 -34.00
C PRO A 69 -6.78 14.03 -34.45
N GLY A 70 -7.77 14.64 -33.79
CA GLY A 70 -9.17 14.56 -34.21
C GLY A 70 -9.85 13.21 -33.99
N SER A 71 -9.16 12.22 -33.41
CA SER A 71 -9.77 10.93 -33.09
C SER A 71 -10.91 11.09 -32.09
N SER A 72 -12.05 10.48 -32.39
CA SER A 72 -13.19 10.39 -31.48
C SER A 72 -13.04 9.20 -30.52
N GLN A 73 -12.17 8.25 -30.86
CA GLN A 73 -11.91 7.02 -30.11
C GLN A 73 -10.61 7.09 -29.30
N CYS A 74 -10.32 8.22 -28.66
CA CYS A 74 -9.19 8.29 -27.74
C CYS A 74 -9.33 7.17 -26.71
N ILE A 75 -8.25 6.40 -26.51
CA ILE A 75 -8.04 5.63 -25.29
C ILE A 75 -8.32 6.63 -24.19
N LYS A 76 -9.36 6.40 -23.41
CA LYS A 76 -9.77 7.28 -22.32
C LYS A 76 -8.61 7.33 -21.33
N GLY A 77 -7.67 8.22 -21.59
CA GLY A 77 -6.49 8.39 -20.79
C GLY A 77 -6.98 9.11 -19.56
N GLY A 78 -7.03 8.40 -18.43
CA GLY A 78 -6.75 8.97 -17.13
C GLY A 78 -7.43 10.30 -16.75
N SER A 79 -8.55 10.72 -17.35
CA SER A 79 -9.57 11.39 -16.55
C SER A 79 -9.87 10.35 -15.49
N ASN A 80 -9.36 10.56 -14.27
CA ASN A 80 -9.47 9.65 -13.11
C ASN A 80 -10.51 8.58 -13.40
N PRO A 81 -10.12 7.30 -13.65
CA PRO A 81 -11.07 6.27 -14.08
C PRO A 81 -12.32 6.45 -13.23
N PRO A 82 -13.52 6.63 -13.84
CA PRO A 82 -14.73 7.04 -13.12
C PRO A 82 -14.75 6.25 -11.82
N SER A 83 -14.68 6.99 -10.70
CA SER A 83 -14.26 6.49 -9.38
C SER A 83 -14.78 5.07 -9.15
N GLY A 84 -13.98 4.04 -9.42
CA GLY A 84 -14.50 2.68 -9.43
C GLY A 84 -13.80 1.66 -10.34
N GLN A 85 -13.09 2.05 -11.40
CA GLN A 85 -12.46 1.07 -12.31
C GLN A 85 -10.96 1.31 -12.52
N LEU A 86 -10.19 1.18 -11.43
CA LEU A 86 -8.74 1.00 -11.49
C LEU A 86 -8.47 -0.46 -11.89
N GLY A 87 -7.65 -0.69 -12.91
CA GLY A 87 -7.33 -2.04 -13.39
C GLY A 87 -5.88 -2.16 -13.85
N PRO A 88 -5.38 -3.39 -14.03
CA PRO A 88 -4.00 -3.61 -14.45
C PRO A 88 -3.78 -3.15 -15.90
N VAL A 89 -2.62 -2.53 -16.13
CA VAL A 89 -2.06 -2.18 -17.44
C VAL A 89 -0.62 -2.72 -17.51
N ASN A 90 -0.14 -2.98 -18.72
CA ASN A 90 1.19 -3.55 -18.96
C ASN A 90 2.19 -2.48 -19.40
N ASP A 91 2.13 -1.27 -18.83
CA ASP A 91 2.98 -0.13 -19.21
C ASP A 91 4.34 -0.09 -18.48
N VAL A 92 4.51 -0.88 -17.42
CA VAL A 92 5.74 -0.99 -16.62
C VAL A 92 6.02 -2.45 -16.26
N ASP A 93 7.27 -2.88 -16.45
CA ASP A 93 7.80 -4.10 -15.82
C ASP A 93 7.93 -3.86 -14.31
N VAL A 94 6.96 -4.34 -13.55
CA VAL A 94 6.90 -4.14 -12.10
C VAL A 94 8.10 -4.75 -11.38
N ALA A 95 8.59 -5.91 -11.83
CA ALA A 95 9.72 -6.55 -11.19
C ALA A 95 11.00 -5.71 -11.38
N ALA A 96 11.23 -5.20 -12.59
CA ALA A 96 12.34 -4.29 -12.87
C ALA A 96 12.20 -2.97 -12.08
N PHE A 97 11.02 -2.37 -12.07
CA PHE A 97 10.74 -1.13 -11.32
C PHE A 97 10.95 -1.28 -9.81
N MET A 98 10.54 -2.41 -9.23
CA MET A 98 10.77 -2.69 -7.81
C MET A 98 12.27 -2.88 -7.52
N LYS A 99 13.01 -3.56 -8.40
CA LYS A 99 14.46 -3.76 -8.29
C LYS A 99 15.26 -2.46 -8.49
N SER A 100 14.73 -1.48 -9.22
CA SER A 100 15.36 -0.15 -9.30
C SER A 100 15.09 0.71 -8.08
N SER A 101 13.98 0.45 -7.37
CA SER A 101 13.57 1.22 -6.19
C SER A 101 14.20 0.70 -4.89
N TYR A 102 14.56 -0.58 -4.84
CA TYR A 102 15.12 -1.25 -3.66
C TYR A 102 16.31 -2.11 -4.04
N LYS A 103 17.36 -2.09 -3.21
CA LYS A 103 18.58 -2.87 -3.40
C LYS A 103 18.31 -4.36 -3.24
N LYS A 104 17.44 -4.73 -2.31
CA LYS A 104 17.13 -6.12 -1.98
C LYS A 104 15.64 -6.33 -1.76
N ILE A 105 15.03 -7.05 -2.70
CA ILE A 105 13.63 -7.50 -2.61
C ILE A 105 13.53 -9.00 -2.86
N GLY A 106 12.47 -9.61 -2.34
CA GLY A 106 12.05 -10.96 -2.66
C GLY A 106 10.66 -10.93 -3.27
N LEU A 107 10.51 -11.45 -4.48
CA LEU A 107 9.20 -11.66 -5.09
C LEU A 107 8.72 -13.06 -4.70
N GLN A 108 7.53 -13.16 -4.12
CA GLN A 108 6.85 -14.42 -3.86
C GLN A 108 5.63 -14.50 -4.74
N ARG A 109 5.58 -15.49 -5.62
CA ARG A 109 4.48 -15.70 -6.56
C ARG A 109 4.29 -17.20 -6.80
N PRO A 110 3.13 -17.60 -7.32
CA PRO A 110 2.81 -18.99 -7.60
C PRO A 110 3.80 -19.63 -8.58
N ASP A 111 3.88 -20.96 -8.53
CA ASP A 111 4.78 -21.70 -9.41
C ASP A 111 4.24 -21.72 -10.84
N GLY A 112 5.14 -21.50 -11.80
CA GLY A 112 4.79 -21.36 -13.21
C GLY A 112 4.31 -19.95 -13.57
N GLY A 113 4.84 -19.41 -14.66
CA GLY A 113 4.50 -18.06 -15.15
C GLY A 113 5.62 -17.03 -14.96
N SER A 114 5.56 -15.99 -15.78
CA SER A 114 6.46 -14.83 -15.75
C SER A 114 6.06 -13.84 -14.65
N ASP A 115 6.97 -12.94 -14.25
CA ASP A 115 6.64 -11.93 -13.23
C ASP A 115 5.44 -11.07 -13.68
N GLY A 116 5.31 -10.79 -14.98
CA GLY A 116 4.22 -10.01 -15.57
C GLY A 116 2.84 -10.66 -15.50
N ASP A 117 2.75 -11.97 -15.22
CA ASP A 117 1.47 -12.64 -15.01
C ASP A 117 0.84 -12.25 -13.66
N TYR A 118 1.67 -11.91 -12.69
CA TYR A 118 1.30 -11.69 -11.29
C TYR A 118 1.43 -10.24 -10.85
N PHE A 119 2.46 -9.56 -11.36
CA PHE A 119 2.77 -8.17 -11.07
C PHE A 119 2.53 -7.35 -12.33
N LYS A 120 1.50 -6.49 -12.29
CA LYS A 120 1.18 -5.56 -13.38
C LYS A 120 1.23 -4.14 -12.86
N SER A 121 1.43 -3.18 -13.72
CA SER A 121 1.24 -1.78 -13.33
C SER A 121 -0.25 -1.48 -13.32
N CYS A 122 -0.69 -0.43 -12.64
CA CYS A 122 -2.03 0.14 -12.88
C CYS A 122 -1.97 1.55 -13.47
N GLY A 123 -0.78 1.95 -13.92
CA GLY A 123 -0.47 3.21 -14.59
C GLY A 123 0.58 4.01 -13.82
N LYS A 124 1.47 4.67 -14.56
CA LYS A 124 2.53 5.54 -14.00
C LYS A 124 2.04 6.65 -13.08
N THR A 125 0.81 7.10 -13.28
CA THR A 125 0.21 8.23 -12.55
C THR A 125 -1.15 7.90 -11.94
N ALA A 126 -1.49 6.60 -11.85
CA ALA A 126 -2.83 6.17 -11.40
C ALA A 126 -2.98 6.10 -9.87
N GLY A 127 -1.87 6.17 -9.13
CA GLY A 127 -1.86 6.26 -7.68
C GLY A 127 -2.15 7.68 -7.17
N PRO A 128 -2.37 7.85 -5.86
CA PRO A 128 -2.55 9.16 -5.24
C PRO A 128 -1.37 10.08 -5.54
N ASN A 129 -1.66 11.35 -5.83
CA ASN A 129 -0.65 12.36 -6.19
C ASN A 129 0.21 11.99 -7.40
N GLY A 130 -0.34 11.22 -8.35
CA GLY A 130 0.37 10.83 -9.57
C GLY A 130 1.45 9.76 -9.34
N GLN A 131 1.38 9.01 -8.25
CA GLN A 131 2.33 7.93 -7.97
C GLN A 131 2.13 6.74 -8.92
N GLN A 132 3.23 6.05 -9.22
CA GLN A 132 3.20 4.75 -9.89
C GLN A 132 2.43 3.75 -9.03
N CYS A 133 1.48 3.08 -9.65
CA CYS A 133 0.68 2.04 -9.04
C CYS A 133 1.08 0.65 -9.52
N LEU A 134 1.06 -0.32 -8.61
CA LEU A 134 1.45 -1.71 -8.81
C LEU A 134 0.30 -2.62 -8.41
N TRP A 135 -0.07 -3.54 -9.27
CA TRP A 135 -1.20 -4.46 -9.18
C TRP A 135 -0.70 -5.87 -8.93
N PHE A 136 -1.15 -6.47 -7.83
CA PHE A 136 -0.76 -7.81 -7.39
C PHE A 136 -1.97 -8.71 -7.55
N THR A 137 -1.88 -9.73 -8.40
CA THR A 137 -3.01 -10.60 -8.74
C THR A 137 -2.69 -12.05 -8.47
N VAL A 138 -3.64 -12.75 -7.83
CA VAL A 138 -3.54 -14.18 -7.58
C VAL A 138 -4.90 -14.85 -7.74
N LYS A 139 -4.91 -16.07 -8.28
CA LYS A 139 -6.08 -16.94 -8.39
C LYS A 139 -6.06 -18.03 -7.33
N SER A 140 -7.23 -18.56 -6.96
CA SER A 140 -7.35 -19.66 -6.00
C SER A 140 -6.59 -20.92 -6.41
N THR A 141 -6.42 -21.15 -7.70
CA THR A 141 -5.67 -22.28 -8.26
C THR A 141 -4.16 -22.09 -8.29
N GLN A 142 -3.66 -20.90 -7.94
CA GLN A 142 -2.25 -20.55 -8.10
C GLN A 142 -1.51 -20.62 -6.76
N HIS A 143 -0.94 -21.78 -6.46
CA HIS A 143 -0.22 -22.08 -5.22
C HIS A 143 1.29 -21.83 -5.35
N THR A 144 1.96 -21.51 -4.23
CA THR A 144 3.43 -21.35 -4.18
C THR A 144 4.09 -22.61 -3.66
N GLY A 145 4.70 -23.42 -4.53
CA GLY A 145 5.46 -24.60 -4.10
C GLY A 145 4.75 -25.54 -3.13
N GLU A 146 5.58 -26.34 -2.47
CA GLU A 146 5.17 -27.11 -1.31
C GLU A 146 5.04 -26.18 -0.10
N GLY A 147 3.91 -26.28 0.59
CA GLY A 147 3.64 -25.63 1.85
C GLY A 147 4.29 -26.36 3.02
N HIS A 148 3.94 -25.95 4.23
CA HIS A 148 4.38 -26.66 5.43
C HIS A 148 3.62 -27.99 5.54
N ASN A 149 4.30 -29.02 6.03
CA ASN A 149 3.71 -30.34 6.33
C ASN A 149 3.10 -31.05 5.10
N GLY A 150 3.62 -30.81 3.90
CA GLY A 150 3.15 -31.45 2.67
C GLY A 150 1.83 -30.88 2.11
N GLU A 151 1.28 -29.82 2.72
CA GLU A 151 0.18 -29.07 2.12
C GLU A 151 0.66 -28.33 0.86
N LEU A 152 -0.23 -28.00 -0.08
CA LEU A 152 0.10 -27.03 -1.12
C LEU A 152 0.39 -25.67 -0.48
N GLY A 153 1.44 -25.00 -0.95
CA GLY A 153 1.75 -23.69 -0.42
C GLY A 153 0.68 -22.69 -0.80
N ARG A 154 0.46 -21.71 0.09
CA ARG A 154 -0.69 -20.81 -0.04
C ARG A 154 -0.62 -19.89 -1.25
N PRO A 155 -1.76 -19.63 -1.94
CA PRO A 155 -1.82 -18.69 -3.04
C PRO A 155 -1.40 -17.29 -2.61
N ARG A 156 -0.31 -16.80 -3.19
CA ARG A 156 0.19 -15.47 -2.88
C ARG A 156 0.89 -14.80 -4.05
N THR A 157 0.86 -13.49 -4.05
CA THR A 157 1.64 -12.63 -4.95
C THR A 157 2.06 -11.44 -4.12
N GLU A 158 3.32 -11.43 -3.70
CA GLU A 158 3.82 -10.51 -2.69
C GLU A 158 5.25 -10.07 -3.00
N VAL A 159 5.60 -8.92 -2.44
CA VAL A 159 6.98 -8.45 -2.37
C VAL A 159 7.39 -8.31 -0.92
N LEU A 160 8.58 -8.83 -0.63
CA LEU A 160 9.27 -8.68 0.64
C LEU A 160 10.42 -7.69 0.44
N ILE A 161 10.46 -6.62 1.24
CA ILE A 161 11.47 -5.57 1.10
C ILE A 161 12.54 -5.77 2.18
N TYR A 162 13.69 -6.31 1.79
CA TYR A 162 14.75 -6.69 2.74
C TYR A 162 15.61 -5.50 3.20
N ASP A 163 15.63 -4.41 2.42
CA ASP A 163 16.40 -3.19 2.72
C ASP A 163 16.05 -2.59 4.09
N TYR A 164 14.84 -2.85 4.58
CA TYR A 164 14.34 -2.33 5.85
C TYR A 164 14.07 -3.51 6.78
N THR A 165 15.10 -3.90 7.53
CA THR A 165 14.99 -4.91 8.58
C THR A 165 15.07 -4.22 9.94
N ALA A 166 13.95 -4.17 10.64
CA ALA A 166 13.86 -3.62 11.98
C ALA A 166 14.21 -4.66 13.06
N LYS A 167 14.56 -4.19 14.25
CA LYS A 167 14.82 -5.02 15.45
C LYS A 167 13.92 -4.61 16.61
N ASP A 168 13.81 -5.48 17.61
CA ASP A 168 13.13 -5.15 18.87
C ASP A 168 13.63 -3.83 19.46
N GLY A 169 12.68 -3.01 19.93
CA GLY A 169 12.94 -1.70 20.52
C GLY A 169 13.11 -0.56 19.53
N GLU A 170 13.34 -0.82 18.24
CA GLU A 170 13.44 0.23 17.22
C GLU A 170 12.08 0.81 16.85
N THR A 171 12.06 2.09 16.47
CA THR A 171 10.89 2.78 15.94
C THR A 171 11.02 3.00 14.44
N TRP A 172 9.98 2.62 13.71
CA TRP A 172 9.92 2.74 12.26
C TRP A 172 8.58 3.34 11.84
N ASN A 173 8.61 4.12 10.77
CA ASN A 173 7.43 4.66 10.10
C ASN A 173 7.30 4.05 8.69
N PHE A 174 6.11 3.53 8.40
CA PHE A 174 5.73 2.98 7.10
C PHE A 174 4.56 3.78 6.57
N GLN A 175 4.73 4.44 5.42
CA GLN A 175 3.67 5.15 4.73
C GLN A 175 3.43 4.48 3.39
N TRP A 176 2.20 4.05 3.14
CA TRP A 176 1.87 3.32 1.93
C TRP A 176 0.42 3.57 1.52
N ASN A 177 0.13 3.41 0.24
CA ASN A 177 -1.22 3.49 -0.27
C ASN A 177 -1.64 2.14 -0.84
N PHE A 178 -2.91 1.80 -0.68
CA PHE A 178 -3.49 0.63 -1.31
C PHE A 178 -4.87 0.91 -1.88
N PHE A 179 -5.25 0.14 -2.89
CA PHE A 179 -6.57 0.17 -3.51
C PHE A 179 -7.10 -1.26 -3.62
N ILE A 180 -8.31 -1.48 -3.11
CA ILE A 180 -9.02 -2.75 -3.25
C ILE A 180 -10.20 -2.52 -4.20
N PRO A 181 -10.34 -3.25 -5.31
CA PRO A 181 -11.46 -3.11 -6.23
C PRO A 181 -12.83 -3.26 -5.53
N SER A 182 -13.84 -2.52 -6.01
CA SER A 182 -15.21 -2.62 -5.48
C SER A 182 -15.83 -4.01 -5.63
N ASN A 183 -15.39 -4.76 -6.64
CA ASN A 183 -15.79 -6.14 -6.93
C ASN A 183 -14.82 -7.18 -6.33
N PHE A 184 -13.99 -6.83 -5.35
CA PHE A 184 -13.09 -7.78 -4.71
C PHE A 184 -13.89 -8.92 -4.06
N PRO A 185 -13.58 -10.22 -4.36
CA PRO A 185 -14.34 -11.35 -3.83
C PRO A 185 -13.95 -11.63 -2.38
N ALA A 186 -14.52 -10.85 -1.45
CA ALA A 186 -14.36 -11.06 -0.02
C ALA A 186 -15.11 -12.33 0.40
N THR A 187 -14.41 -13.25 1.05
CA THR A 187 -14.97 -14.53 1.55
C THR A 187 -14.85 -14.58 3.07
N GLY A 188 -15.38 -15.63 3.71
CA GLY A 188 -15.16 -15.87 5.14
C GLY A 188 -13.68 -16.05 5.50
N ASP A 189 -12.86 -16.48 4.53
CA ASP A 189 -11.41 -16.55 4.66
C ASP A 189 -10.74 -15.18 4.62
N TRP A 190 -9.52 -15.13 5.14
CA TRP A 190 -8.69 -13.94 5.15
C TRP A 190 -7.85 -13.82 3.85
N CYS A 191 -7.60 -12.58 3.45
CA CYS A 191 -6.56 -12.21 2.49
C CYS A 191 -5.66 -11.16 3.14
N HIS A 192 -4.42 -11.50 3.46
CA HIS A 192 -3.46 -10.51 3.96
C HIS A 192 -2.98 -9.66 2.78
N ILE A 193 -2.97 -8.34 2.97
CA ILE A 193 -2.47 -7.39 1.97
C ILE A 193 -1.16 -6.71 2.36
N HIS A 194 -0.89 -6.68 3.66
CA HIS A 194 0.36 -6.18 4.23
C HIS A 194 0.68 -6.97 5.50
N GLN A 195 1.97 -7.25 5.71
CA GLN A 195 2.46 -7.89 6.92
C GLN A 195 3.77 -7.25 7.37
N LEU A 196 3.97 -7.18 8.69
CA LEU A 196 5.30 -7.12 9.28
C LEU A 196 5.69 -8.54 9.68
N ILE A 197 6.57 -9.16 8.90
CA ILE A 197 6.99 -10.54 9.15
C ILE A 197 8.22 -10.57 10.05
N ALA A 198 8.16 -11.42 11.07
CA ALA A 198 9.24 -11.65 12.00
C ALA A 198 9.81 -13.06 11.82
N GLN A 199 10.95 -13.33 12.45
CA GLN A 199 11.37 -14.72 12.64
C GLN A 199 10.29 -15.46 13.44
N GLY A 200 9.73 -16.52 12.86
CA GLY A 200 8.65 -17.30 13.45
C GLY A 200 7.24 -16.92 13.00
N GLY A 201 7.07 -15.99 12.05
CA GLY A 201 5.78 -15.71 11.41
C GLY A 201 5.38 -14.24 11.39
N PRO A 202 4.14 -13.90 10.99
CA PRO A 202 3.70 -12.52 10.94
C PRO A 202 3.51 -11.93 12.35
N ALA A 203 4.15 -10.80 12.64
CA ALA A 203 3.95 -10.06 13.89
C ALA A 203 2.73 -9.14 13.82
N LEU A 204 2.47 -8.58 12.65
CA LEU A 204 1.34 -7.72 12.33
C LEU A 204 0.80 -8.09 10.95
N THR A 205 -0.52 -8.08 10.78
CA THR A 205 -1.20 -8.33 9.50
C THR A 205 -2.34 -7.35 9.27
N HIS A 206 -2.44 -6.87 8.04
CA HIS A 206 -3.58 -6.13 7.50
C HIS A 206 -4.32 -7.06 6.55
N SER A 207 -5.60 -7.29 6.81
CA SER A 207 -6.33 -8.41 6.22
C SER A 207 -7.71 -8.00 5.74
N ILE A 208 -8.10 -8.44 4.54
CA ILE A 208 -9.48 -8.37 4.05
C ILE A 208 -10.21 -9.62 4.49
N ARG A 209 -11.40 -9.44 5.05
CA ARG A 209 -12.36 -10.51 5.43
C ARG A 209 -13.73 -10.18 4.82
N GLN A 210 -14.68 -11.10 4.90
CA GLN A 210 -16.02 -10.98 4.30
C GLN A 210 -16.67 -9.61 4.51
N ASN A 211 -16.61 -9.08 5.74
CA ASN A 211 -17.35 -7.88 6.13
C ASN A 211 -16.46 -6.67 6.48
N ALA A 212 -15.15 -6.88 6.62
CA ALA A 212 -14.27 -5.83 7.10
C ALA A 212 -12.81 -6.00 6.68
N PHE A 213 -12.13 -4.87 6.59
CA PHE A 213 -10.69 -4.73 6.66
C PHE A 213 -10.25 -4.73 8.13
N GLY A 214 -9.36 -5.64 8.51
CA GLY A 214 -8.86 -5.80 9.87
C GLY A 214 -7.37 -5.56 9.98
N VAL A 215 -6.94 -5.05 11.14
CA VAL A 215 -5.52 -4.99 11.54
C VAL A 215 -5.35 -5.74 12.84
N GLU A 216 -4.45 -6.72 12.84
CA GLU A 216 -4.21 -7.60 13.99
C GLU A 216 -2.72 -7.90 14.18
N SER A 217 -2.26 -7.99 15.43
CA SER A 217 -0.98 -8.64 15.72
C SER A 217 -1.17 -10.12 15.97
N LYS A 218 -0.14 -10.91 15.71
CA LYS A 218 -0.07 -12.30 16.18
C LYS A 218 1.04 -12.43 17.21
N LYS A 219 0.88 -13.38 18.12
CA LYS A 219 1.93 -13.77 19.05
C LYS A 219 2.97 -14.64 18.32
N LEU A 220 4.23 -14.35 18.56
CA LEU A 220 5.43 -15.00 18.04
C LEU A 220 5.99 -15.97 19.09
N PRO A 221 6.57 -17.11 18.66
CA PRO A 221 6.43 -17.66 17.31
C PRO A 221 4.96 -17.96 16.99
N GLN A 222 4.61 -18.01 15.70
CA GLN A 222 3.26 -18.26 15.25
C GLN A 222 2.68 -19.51 15.93
N GLY A 223 1.51 -19.36 16.56
CA GLY A 223 0.88 -20.40 17.38
C GLY A 223 1.08 -20.23 18.89
N GLY A 224 1.88 -19.25 19.34
CA GLY A 224 2.16 -19.01 20.76
C GLY A 224 0.99 -18.43 21.60
N GLY A 225 -0.17 -18.17 21.00
CA GLY A 225 -1.36 -17.66 21.69
C GLY A 225 -2.27 -16.80 20.80
N SER A 226 -3.26 -16.14 21.42
CA SER A 226 -4.17 -15.24 20.72
C SER A 226 -3.47 -13.95 20.29
N GLY A 227 -3.77 -13.53 19.07
CA GLY A 227 -3.41 -12.22 18.57
C GLY A 227 -4.21 -11.10 19.25
N LYS A 228 -3.88 -9.85 18.93
CA LYS A 228 -4.67 -8.67 19.32
C LYS A 228 -5.26 -8.05 18.07
N ASN A 229 -6.58 -7.87 18.05
CA ASN A 229 -7.26 -7.08 17.03
C ASN A 229 -7.14 -5.60 17.40
N TYR A 230 -6.58 -4.79 16.52
CA TYR A 230 -6.44 -3.34 16.71
C TYR A 230 -7.55 -2.54 16.05
N LEU A 231 -8.06 -3.03 14.92
CA LEU A 231 -8.98 -2.30 14.08
C LEU A 231 -9.86 -3.25 13.25
N SER A 232 -11.10 -2.83 13.02
CA SER A 232 -12.01 -3.39 12.03
C SER A 232 -12.73 -2.23 11.33
N VAL A 233 -12.57 -2.11 10.02
CA VAL A 233 -13.23 -1.09 9.18
C VAL A 233 -14.13 -1.80 8.18
N PRO A 234 -15.44 -1.46 8.09
CA PRO A 234 -16.33 -2.04 7.09
C PRO A 234 -15.81 -1.91 5.65
N ASN A 235 -16.01 -2.95 4.83
CA ASN A 235 -15.49 -3.00 3.46
C ASN A 235 -16.00 -1.87 2.58
N ASP A 236 -17.22 -1.36 2.79
CA ASP A 236 -17.80 -0.24 2.03
C ASP A 236 -17.06 1.09 2.22
N LYS A 237 -16.26 1.21 3.29
CA LYS A 237 -15.41 2.39 3.54
C LYS A 237 -14.04 2.29 2.85
N ILE A 238 -13.66 1.09 2.42
CA ILE A 238 -12.32 0.77 1.91
C ILE A 238 -12.34 0.46 0.42
N PHE A 239 -13.30 -0.34 -0.04
CA PHE A 239 -13.33 -0.86 -1.40
C PHE A 239 -13.67 0.24 -2.41
N GLY A 240 -13.03 0.19 -3.58
CA GLY A 240 -13.17 1.17 -4.66
C GLY A 240 -12.47 2.50 -4.40
N ARG A 241 -11.62 2.59 -3.36
CA ARG A 241 -10.97 3.84 -2.95
C ARG A 241 -9.48 3.61 -2.69
N TRP A 242 -8.69 4.65 -2.93
CA TRP A 242 -7.33 4.70 -2.42
C TRP A 242 -7.35 4.99 -0.92
N ILE A 243 -6.64 4.15 -0.18
CA ILE A 243 -6.45 4.28 1.26
C ILE A 243 -4.98 4.59 1.52
N ASN A 244 -4.73 5.67 2.25
CA ASN A 244 -3.43 6.00 2.79
C ASN A 244 -3.30 5.40 4.19
N ALA A 245 -2.27 4.59 4.40
CA ALA A 245 -1.90 4.04 5.70
C ALA A 245 -0.59 4.68 6.16
N ASN A 246 -0.63 5.32 7.32
CA ASN A 246 0.54 5.84 8.01
C ASN A 246 0.71 5.09 9.34
N GLU A 247 1.69 4.20 9.36
CA GLU A 247 1.95 3.28 10.45
C GLU A 247 3.25 3.65 11.16
N THR A 248 3.23 3.75 12.48
CA THR A 248 4.43 3.90 13.30
C THR A 248 4.51 2.76 14.30
N VAL A 249 5.56 1.93 14.19
CA VAL A 249 5.76 0.78 15.05
C VAL A 249 7.02 0.97 15.85
N THR A 250 6.90 0.85 17.17
CA THR A 250 8.05 0.59 18.05
C THR A 250 8.00 -0.87 18.43
N PHE A 251 8.89 -1.68 17.85
CA PHE A 251 8.82 -3.14 17.95
C PHE A 251 8.95 -3.60 19.40
N GLY A 252 8.01 -4.45 19.83
CA GLY A 252 7.90 -4.91 21.22
C GLY A 252 7.39 -3.85 22.21
N LYS A 253 6.86 -2.70 21.76
CA LYS A 253 6.32 -1.66 22.63
C LYS A 253 4.98 -1.09 22.17
N ARG A 254 4.90 -0.51 20.96
CA ARG A 254 3.78 0.34 20.56
C ARG A 254 3.48 0.26 19.07
N PHE A 255 2.20 0.29 18.72
CA PHE A 255 1.70 0.35 17.36
C PHE A 255 0.76 1.54 17.21
N LYS A 256 1.05 2.38 16.22
CA LYS A 256 0.18 3.49 15.80
C LYS A 256 -0.19 3.32 14.34
N LEU A 257 -1.45 3.60 14.01
CA LEU A 257 -1.93 3.57 12.64
C LEU A 257 -2.94 4.67 12.42
N VAL A 258 -2.74 5.45 11.36
CA VAL A 258 -3.77 6.34 10.81
C VAL A 258 -4.13 5.84 9.42
N LEU A 259 -5.41 5.55 9.20
CA LEU A 259 -5.96 5.22 7.88
C LEU A 259 -6.80 6.38 7.37
N LYS A 260 -6.58 6.79 6.11
CA LYS A 260 -7.34 7.86 5.46
C LYS A 260 -7.80 7.47 4.06
N SER A 261 -8.93 8.02 3.63
CA SER A 261 -9.34 8.07 2.23
C SER A 261 -9.62 9.53 1.85
N GLY A 262 -8.74 10.11 1.02
CA GLY A 262 -8.67 11.57 0.88
C GLY A 262 -8.45 12.23 2.24
N ASP A 263 -9.29 13.22 2.58
CA ASP A 263 -9.24 13.92 3.86
C ASP A 263 -9.95 13.18 5.01
N GLN A 264 -10.72 12.14 4.71
CA GLN A 264 -11.48 11.40 5.71
C GLN A 264 -10.57 10.44 6.50
N VAL A 265 -10.52 10.61 7.82
CA VAL A 265 -9.90 9.63 8.73
C VAL A 265 -10.85 8.46 8.94
N LEU A 266 -10.43 7.27 8.51
CA LEU A 266 -11.19 6.02 8.69
C LEU A 266 -10.83 5.33 10.02
N ALA A 267 -9.59 5.49 10.46
CA ALA A 267 -9.11 4.94 11.72
C ALA A 267 -7.92 5.73 12.27
N ASN A 268 -7.83 5.79 13.60
CA ASN A 268 -6.69 6.32 14.32
C ASN A 268 -6.44 5.44 15.56
N VAL A 269 -5.46 4.56 15.46
CA VAL A 269 -5.10 3.56 16.47
C VAL A 269 -3.82 4.00 17.14
N ASP A 270 -3.79 3.92 18.47
CA ASP A 270 -2.58 4.02 19.26
C ASP A 270 -2.65 3.01 20.42
N GLN A 271 -1.92 1.92 20.31
CA GLN A 271 -2.05 0.75 21.18
C GLN A 271 -0.70 0.13 21.54
N PRO A 272 -0.59 -0.57 22.68
CA PRO A 272 0.60 -1.39 22.96
C PRO A 272 0.74 -2.53 21.94
N PHE A 273 1.98 -2.85 21.57
CA PHE A 273 2.33 -3.85 20.56
C PHE A 273 3.39 -4.81 21.08
N PHE A 274 2.96 -6.02 21.45
CA PHE A 274 3.82 -7.05 22.03
C PHE A 274 3.63 -8.37 21.28
N PRO A 275 4.09 -8.46 20.02
CA PRO A 275 4.01 -9.71 19.29
C PRO A 275 4.93 -10.79 19.87
N GLY A 276 5.80 -10.49 20.84
CA GLY A 276 6.92 -11.33 21.26
C GLY A 276 8.22 -10.76 20.72
N THR A 277 9.34 -11.44 20.99
CA THR A 277 10.68 -10.98 20.58
C THR A 277 11.06 -11.52 19.21
N SER A 278 11.73 -10.71 18.40
CA SER A 278 12.36 -11.16 17.17
C SER A 278 13.64 -10.39 16.86
N THR A 279 14.58 -11.08 16.24
CA THR A 279 15.84 -10.47 15.82
C THR A 279 15.68 -9.62 14.55
N LYS A 280 14.59 -9.82 13.79
CA LYS A 280 14.34 -9.20 12.49
C LYS A 280 12.85 -9.07 12.24
N TYR A 281 12.42 -7.89 11.80
CA TYR A 281 11.10 -7.61 11.26
C TYR A 281 11.23 -7.02 9.86
N GLN A 282 10.41 -7.49 8.92
CA GLN A 282 10.50 -7.11 7.50
C GLN A 282 9.13 -6.71 6.97
N PHE A 283 9.14 -5.70 6.09
CA PHE A 283 7.93 -5.22 5.42
C PHE A 283 7.58 -6.13 4.25
N LYS A 284 6.31 -6.57 4.22
CA LYS A 284 5.74 -7.35 3.12
C LYS A 284 4.43 -6.73 2.65
N MET A 285 4.20 -6.70 1.34
CA MET A 285 2.91 -6.29 0.77
C MET A 285 2.54 -7.15 -0.44
N GLY A 286 1.26 -7.25 -0.74
CA GLY A 286 0.75 -8.01 -1.88
C GLY A 286 -0.60 -8.64 -1.58
N THR A 287 -0.83 -9.87 -2.03
CA THR A 287 -2.01 -10.66 -1.68
C THR A 287 -1.54 -12.02 -1.19
N TYR A 288 -1.87 -12.40 0.05
CA TYR A 288 -1.60 -13.73 0.61
C TYR A 288 -2.89 -14.30 1.17
N ASN A 289 -3.33 -15.43 0.62
CA ASN A 289 -4.66 -15.96 0.86
C ASN A 289 -4.61 -17.25 1.67
N ASN A 290 -5.72 -17.56 2.34
CA ASN A 290 -5.94 -18.90 2.84
C ASN A 290 -6.08 -19.91 1.67
N ASN A 291 -5.87 -21.19 1.97
CA ASN A 291 -6.17 -22.27 1.02
C ASN A 291 -7.69 -22.41 0.94
N GLY A 292 -8.29 -21.99 -0.18
CA GLY A 292 -9.74 -22.00 -0.41
C GLY A 292 -10.07 -21.44 -1.78
N ASP A 293 -11.30 -21.66 -2.25
CA ASP A 293 -11.75 -21.06 -3.51
C ASP A 293 -12.25 -19.64 -3.30
N PHE A 294 -11.48 -18.69 -3.81
CA PHE A 294 -11.77 -17.26 -3.78
C PHE A 294 -11.79 -16.63 -5.18
N GLY A 295 -11.77 -17.44 -6.24
CA GLY A 295 -11.65 -16.96 -7.62
C GLY A 295 -10.36 -16.18 -7.86
N THR A 296 -10.46 -14.96 -8.38
CA THR A 296 -9.31 -14.06 -8.61
C THR A 296 -9.36 -12.88 -7.66
N ARG A 297 -8.27 -12.62 -6.94
CA ARG A 297 -8.10 -11.46 -6.09
C ARG A 297 -6.99 -10.57 -6.62
N SER A 298 -7.24 -9.27 -6.55
CA SER A 298 -6.22 -8.29 -6.88
C SER A 298 -6.27 -7.10 -5.94
N VAL A 299 -5.09 -6.58 -5.62
CA VAL A 299 -4.92 -5.36 -4.81
C VAL A 299 -3.85 -4.50 -5.47
N ALA A 300 -4.08 -3.19 -5.47
CA ALA A 300 -3.12 -2.21 -5.94
C ALA A 300 -2.37 -1.58 -4.77
N PHE A 301 -1.12 -1.20 -5.00
CA PHE A 301 -0.27 -0.50 -4.06
C PHE A 301 0.50 0.61 -4.77
N THR A 302 0.89 1.64 -4.03
CA THR A 302 2.03 2.48 -4.41
C THR A 302 3.30 1.99 -3.70
N LEU A 303 4.46 2.49 -4.11
CA LEU A 303 5.69 2.23 -3.36
C LEU A 303 5.58 2.77 -1.93
N PRO A 304 5.90 1.98 -0.90
CA PRO A 304 5.93 2.47 0.46
C PRO A 304 7.11 3.42 0.68
N THR A 305 6.90 4.46 1.49
CA THR A 305 7.98 5.23 2.11
C THR A 305 8.25 4.64 3.48
N ILE A 306 9.47 4.12 3.69
CA ILE A 306 9.89 3.44 4.92
C ILE A 306 11.05 4.19 5.55
N LYS A 307 10.90 4.59 6.81
CA LYS A 307 11.89 5.39 7.54
C LYS A 307 12.10 4.85 8.94
N LYS A 308 13.36 4.71 9.36
CA LYS A 308 13.71 4.53 10.77
C LYS A 308 13.64 5.90 11.46
N MET A 309 13.01 5.94 12.63
CA MET A 309 12.79 7.16 13.42
C MET A 309 13.83 7.30 14.55
#